data_AF-A0A7J3X8D5-F1
#
_entry.id   AF-A0A7J3X8D5-F1
#
_cell.length_a   1.000
_cell.length_b   1.000
_cell.length_c   1.000
_cell.angle_alpha   90.00
_cell.angle_beta   90.00
_cell.angle_gamma   90.00
#
_symmetry.space_group_name_H-M   'P 1'
#
loop_
_entity.id
_entity.type
_entity.pdbx_description
1 polymer ?
#
loop_
_entity_poly.entity_id
_entity_poly.type
_entity_poly.pdbx_seq_one_letter_code
_entity_poly.pdbx_strand_id
1 'polypeptide(L)'
;MVGVLEERNSRSVLIRNVDYGAYAELSALAKRLGTSVGALASQAFKLLVGLADAGPMLAGLPADTPALLSNLLPVTRLKRKPVFVRHVGRLVVSREDLEKASGPIFFFGIGELVFDPSVDTKLFEEKVLRIVDCGKVVIHRGLDKLAVLERALFIGEVEEKV
;
A
#
# COMPACT_ATOMS: atom_id res chain seq x y z
N MET A 1 31.90 -3.81 -3.25
CA MET A 1 30.71 -3.09 -2.78
C MET A 1 30.13 -2.34 -3.97
N VAL A 2 29.15 -2.90 -4.65
CA VAL A 2 28.43 -2.20 -5.73
C VAL A 2 27.09 -1.80 -5.14
N GLY A 3 26.98 -0.54 -4.76
CA GLY A 3 25.69 0.05 -4.38
C GLY A 3 24.86 0.19 -5.64
N VAL A 4 23.80 -0.60 -5.75
CA VAL A 4 22.74 -0.35 -6.73
C VAL A 4 22.05 0.93 -6.27
N LEU A 5 22.39 2.05 -6.91
CA LEU A 5 21.61 3.27 -6.82
C LEU A 5 20.24 2.94 -7.42
N GLU A 6 19.21 2.87 -6.59
CA GLU A 6 17.82 2.91 -7.06
C GLU A 6 17.68 4.12 -8.00
N GLU A 7 17.39 3.86 -9.28
CA GLU A 7 16.91 4.91 -10.17
C GLU A 7 15.57 5.41 -9.63
N ARG A 8 15.62 6.46 -8.81
CA ARG A 8 14.43 7.23 -8.48
C ARG A 8 13.96 7.84 -9.79
N ASN A 9 12.83 7.35 -10.30
CA ASN A 9 12.10 7.94 -11.43
C ASN A 9 11.49 9.29 -11.01
N SER A 10 12.33 10.24 -10.60
CA SER A 10 11.97 11.58 -10.17
C SER A 10 12.03 12.51 -11.37
N ARG A 11 10.99 12.47 -12.19
CA ARG A 11 10.74 13.48 -13.23
C ARG A 11 10.15 14.73 -12.57
N SER A 12 10.48 15.91 -13.10
CA SER A 12 9.86 17.15 -12.65
C SER A 12 8.38 17.15 -13.02
N VAL A 13 7.50 17.28 -12.03
CA VAL A 13 6.04 17.34 -12.20
C VAL A 13 5.55 18.70 -11.74
N LEU A 14 4.84 19.44 -12.61
CA LEU A 14 4.18 20.70 -12.28
C LEU A 14 2.68 20.47 -12.15
N ILE A 15 2.15 20.69 -10.95
CA ILE A 15 0.71 20.68 -10.68
C ILE A 15 0.25 22.14 -10.59
N ARG A 16 -0.65 22.56 -11.49
CA ARG A 16 -1.20 23.92 -11.52
C ARG A 16 -2.52 23.98 -10.77
N ASN A 17 -2.84 25.16 -10.24
CA ASN A 17 -4.10 25.44 -9.52
C ASN A 17 -4.33 24.56 -8.28
N VAL A 18 -3.25 24.25 -7.54
CA VAL A 18 -3.37 23.65 -6.20
C VAL A 18 -3.90 24.72 -5.24
N ASP A 19 -4.89 24.37 -4.42
CA ASP A 19 -5.36 25.26 -3.36
C ASP A 19 -4.19 25.68 -2.44
N TYR A 20 -4.05 27.00 -2.23
CA TYR A 20 -2.91 27.53 -1.49
C TYR A 20 -2.93 27.12 -0.01
N GLY A 21 -4.12 27.04 0.61
CA GLY A 21 -4.26 26.62 2.00
C GLY A 21 -3.81 25.18 2.21
N ALA A 22 -4.30 24.26 1.37
CA ALA A 22 -3.90 22.86 1.40
C ALA A 22 -2.39 22.68 1.16
N TYR A 23 -1.81 23.43 0.21
CA TYR A 23 -0.37 23.41 -0.02
C TYR A 23 0.42 23.90 1.22
N ALA A 24 -0.02 24.99 1.85
CA ALA A 24 0.64 25.56 3.01
C ALA A 24 0.66 24.58 4.19
N GLU A 25 -0.46 23.91 4.47
CA GLU A 25 -0.54 22.89 5.52
C GLU A 25 0.35 21.68 5.22
N LEU A 26 0.32 21.18 3.98
CA LEU A 26 1.18 20.07 3.55
C LEU A 26 2.67 20.44 3.68
N SER A 27 3.04 21.65 3.30
CA SER A 27 4.41 22.16 3.39
C SER A 27 4.88 22.28 4.85
N ALA A 28 4.03 22.81 5.73
CA ALA A 28 4.31 22.89 7.16
C ALA A 28 4.48 21.49 7.78
N LEU A 29 3.63 20.52 7.39
CA LEU A 29 3.74 19.13 7.81
C LEU A 29 5.04 18.49 7.33
N ALA A 30 5.41 18.67 6.05
CA ALA A 30 6.65 18.14 5.50
C ALA A 30 7.88 18.65 6.28
N LYS A 31 7.90 19.95 6.59
CA LYS A 31 8.95 20.57 7.40
C LYS A 31 9.04 19.96 8.80
N ARG A 32 7.90 19.76 9.47
CA ARG A 32 7.83 19.13 10.80
C ARG A 32 8.33 17.69 10.80
N LEU A 33 8.11 16.96 9.69
CA LEU A 33 8.54 15.58 9.52
C LEU A 33 9.98 15.44 8.98
N GLY A 34 10.69 16.55 8.73
CA GLY A 34 12.04 16.52 8.19
C GLY A 34 12.14 15.97 6.76
N THR A 35 11.07 16.10 5.98
CA THR A 35 10.99 15.60 4.59
C THR A 35 10.71 16.73 3.60
N SER A 36 10.83 16.46 2.30
CA SER A 36 10.49 17.43 1.26
C SER A 36 8.98 17.43 0.98
N VAL A 37 8.46 18.57 0.53
CA VAL A 37 7.05 18.70 0.12
C VAL A 37 6.72 17.71 -1.00
N GLY A 38 7.63 17.54 -1.96
CA GLY A 38 7.47 16.58 -3.04
C GLY A 38 7.41 15.12 -2.56
N ALA A 39 8.22 14.76 -1.56
CA ALA A 39 8.20 13.41 -0.99
C ALA A 39 6.89 13.14 -0.25
N LEU A 40 6.43 14.09 0.58
CA LEU A 40 5.16 13.95 1.29
C LEU A 40 3.96 13.94 0.33
N ALA A 41 3.95 14.81 -0.69
CA ALA A 41 2.95 14.81 -1.74
C ALA A 41 2.91 13.48 -2.49
N SER A 42 4.09 12.94 -2.83
CA SER A 42 4.18 11.63 -3.48
C SER A 42 3.60 10.52 -2.62
N GLN A 43 3.88 10.51 -1.31
CA GLN A 43 3.27 9.54 -0.39
C GLN A 43 1.75 9.71 -0.31
N ALA A 44 1.25 10.94 -0.25
CA ALA A 44 -0.18 11.22 -0.25
C ALA A 44 -0.86 10.72 -1.53
N PHE A 45 -0.26 10.93 -2.70
CA PHE A 45 -0.78 10.42 -3.98
C PHE A 45 -0.81 8.89 -4.00
N LYS A 46 0.27 8.22 -3.60
CA LYS A 46 0.32 6.76 -3.55
C LYS A 46 -0.73 6.20 -2.61
N LEU A 47 -0.90 6.80 -1.42
CA LEU A 47 -1.91 6.39 -0.46
C LEU A 47 -3.32 6.58 -1.02
N LEU A 48 -3.61 7.73 -1.63
CA LEU A 48 -4.92 8.01 -2.21
C LEU A 48 -5.26 7.02 -3.33
N VAL A 49 -4.31 6.76 -4.25
CA VAL A 49 -4.48 5.76 -5.31
C VAL A 49 -4.70 4.37 -4.72
N GLY A 50 -3.89 3.98 -3.74
CA GLY A 50 -4.02 2.69 -3.08
C GLY A 50 -5.36 2.50 -2.36
N LEU A 51 -5.89 3.56 -1.74
CA LEU A 51 -7.23 3.54 -1.12
C LEU A 51 -8.34 3.48 -2.16
N ALA A 52 -8.24 4.26 -3.24
CA ALA A 52 -9.22 4.27 -4.32
C ALA A 52 -9.30 2.90 -5.02
N ASP A 53 -8.15 2.26 -5.22
CA ASP A 53 -8.04 0.92 -5.81
C ASP A 53 -8.50 -0.19 -4.84
N ALA A 54 -8.31 -0.02 -3.53
CA ALA A 54 -8.86 -0.91 -2.51
C ALA A 54 -10.39 -0.81 -2.38
N GLY A 55 -11.00 0.33 -2.74
CA GLY A 55 -12.43 0.61 -2.56
C GLY A 55 -13.35 -0.41 -3.24
N PRO A 56 -13.20 -0.66 -4.56
CA PRO A 56 -13.93 -1.71 -5.26
C PRO A 56 -13.73 -3.10 -4.64
N MET A 57 -12.49 -3.47 -4.29
CA MET A 57 -12.20 -4.75 -3.63
C MET A 57 -12.90 -4.90 -2.27
N LEU A 58 -12.98 -3.84 -1.47
CA LEU A 58 -13.68 -3.84 -0.18
C LEU A 58 -15.20 -3.86 -0.31
N ALA A 59 -15.72 -3.35 -1.43
CA ALA A 59 -17.15 -3.37 -1.76
C ALA A 59 -17.59 -4.65 -2.51
N GLY A 60 -16.64 -5.53 -2.88
CA GLY A 60 -16.90 -6.71 -3.72
C GLY A 60 -17.21 -6.36 -5.18
N LEU A 61 -16.74 -5.21 -5.64
CA LEU A 61 -16.93 -4.68 -6.99
C LEU A 61 -15.64 -4.89 -7.82
N PRO A 62 -15.75 -5.12 -9.15
CA PRO A 62 -14.58 -5.19 -10.02
C PRO A 62 -13.78 -3.88 -10.00
N ALA A 63 -12.45 -3.97 -10.16
CA ALA A 63 -11.53 -2.82 -10.06
C ALA A 63 -11.89 -1.66 -11.02
N ASP A 64 -12.56 -1.96 -12.12
CA ASP A 64 -12.92 -1.00 -13.17
C ASP A 64 -14.24 -0.25 -12.91
N THR A 65 -14.82 -0.37 -11.71
CA THR A 65 -16.14 0.21 -11.42
C THR A 65 -16.03 1.74 -11.28
N PRO A 66 -16.77 2.54 -12.10
CA PRO A 66 -16.73 4.01 -12.01
C PRO A 66 -17.13 4.52 -10.63
N ALA A 67 -16.40 5.52 -10.11
CA ALA A 67 -16.63 6.15 -8.80
C ALA A 67 -18.05 6.73 -8.59
N LEU A 68 -18.86 6.82 -9.65
CA LEU A 68 -20.27 7.20 -9.59
C LEU A 68 -21.14 6.11 -8.92
N LEU A 69 -20.75 4.84 -9.04
CA LEU A 69 -21.47 3.69 -8.46
C LEU A 69 -21.11 3.44 -6.98
N SER A 70 -19.94 3.88 -6.52
CA SER A 70 -19.55 3.78 -5.10
C SER A 70 -20.41 4.64 -4.16
N ASN A 71 -21.07 5.68 -4.68
CA ASN A 71 -21.99 6.51 -3.91
C ASN A 71 -23.40 5.91 -3.76
N LEU A 72 -23.73 4.86 -4.54
CA LEU A 72 -25.03 4.17 -4.49
C LEU A 72 -25.04 3.00 -3.52
N LEU A 73 -23.88 2.56 -3.03
CA LEU A 73 -23.77 1.45 -2.10
C LEU A 73 -23.34 1.96 -0.73
N PRO A 74 -24.07 1.61 0.34
CA PRO A 74 -23.65 1.97 1.67
C PRO A 74 -22.32 1.25 1.96
N VAL A 75 -21.31 2.00 2.39
CA VAL A 75 -19.98 1.55 2.86
C VAL A 75 -20.06 0.56 4.04
N THR A 76 -21.28 0.16 4.43
CA THR A 76 -21.63 -0.72 5.54
C THR A 76 -21.32 -2.21 5.32
N ARG A 77 -20.78 -2.63 4.16
CA ARG A 77 -20.41 -4.04 3.91
C ARG A 77 -18.98 -4.44 4.30
N LEU A 78 -18.16 -3.57 4.86
CA LEU A 78 -16.95 -4.03 5.55
C LEU A 78 -17.35 -4.69 6.87
N LYS A 79 -17.37 -6.03 6.91
CA LYS A 79 -17.60 -6.79 8.15
C LYS A 79 -16.60 -6.42 9.26
N ARG A 80 -15.39 -5.96 8.89
CA ARG A 80 -14.31 -5.58 9.80
C ARG A 80 -13.56 -4.36 9.26
N LYS A 81 -13.19 -3.43 10.15
CA LYS A 81 -12.43 -2.22 9.79
C LYS A 81 -11.01 -2.60 9.35
N PRO A 82 -10.44 -1.98 8.31
CA PRO A 82 -9.07 -2.26 7.90
C PRO A 82 -8.06 -1.85 8.98
N VAL A 83 -7.02 -2.64 9.15
CA VAL A 83 -5.87 -2.36 10.02
C VAL A 83 -4.76 -1.76 9.17
N PHE A 84 -4.27 -0.58 9.56
CA PHE A 84 -3.20 0.10 8.83
C PHE A 84 -1.84 -0.19 9.48
N VAL A 85 -0.93 -0.78 8.70
CA VAL A 85 0.47 -1.01 9.09
C VAL A 85 1.34 -0.13 8.21
N ARG A 86 2.06 0.82 8.82
CA ARG A 86 2.70 1.91 8.06
C ARG A 86 4.06 2.35 8.57
N HIS A 87 4.89 2.86 7.66
CA HIS A 87 6.18 3.51 7.93
C HIS A 87 7.16 2.60 8.68
N VAL A 88 7.40 1.41 8.13
CA VAL A 88 8.28 0.40 8.72
C VAL A 88 9.45 0.12 7.79
N GLY A 89 10.68 0.10 8.31
CA GLY A 89 11.86 -0.23 7.50
C GLY A 89 11.83 -1.68 7.00
N ARG A 90 11.66 -2.64 7.92
CA ARG A 90 11.55 -4.07 7.60
C ARG A 90 10.50 -4.72 8.50
N LEU A 91 9.61 -5.52 7.90
CA LEU A 91 8.55 -6.24 8.60
C LEU A 91 8.53 -7.69 8.13
N VAL A 92 8.54 -8.63 9.08
CA VAL A 92 8.26 -10.05 8.83
C VAL A 92 6.88 -10.35 9.37
N VAL A 93 6.05 -11.01 8.57
CA VAL A 93 4.66 -11.30 8.88
C VAL A 93 4.46 -12.81 8.84
N SER A 94 4.00 -13.34 9.96
CA SER A 94 3.59 -14.74 10.11
C SER A 94 2.08 -14.92 9.94
N ARG A 95 1.65 -16.18 9.86
CA ARG A 95 0.23 -16.54 9.97
C ARG A 95 -0.42 -15.96 11.23
N GLU A 96 0.26 -16.09 12.37
CA GLU A 96 -0.28 -15.67 13.65
C GLU A 96 -0.55 -14.16 13.68
N ASP A 97 0.33 -13.36 13.06
CA ASP A 97 0.15 -11.91 12.93
C ASP A 97 -1.09 -11.57 12.08
N LEU A 98 -1.27 -12.26 10.95
CA LEU A 98 -2.43 -12.08 10.06
C LEU A 98 -3.73 -12.51 10.73
N GLU A 99 -3.73 -13.62 11.46
CA GLU A 99 -4.91 -14.16 12.13
C GLU A 99 -5.36 -13.27 13.30
N LYS A 100 -4.40 -12.76 14.10
CA LYS A 100 -4.65 -11.82 15.21
C LYS A 100 -5.17 -10.46 14.76
N ALA A 101 -4.91 -10.05 13.51
CA ALA A 101 -5.43 -8.81 12.98
C ALA A 101 -6.97 -8.79 13.02
N SER A 102 -7.52 -7.71 13.60
CA SER A 102 -8.97 -7.52 13.79
C SER A 102 -9.75 -7.29 12.49
N GLY A 103 -9.06 -7.13 11.37
CA GLY A 103 -9.61 -6.96 10.04
C GLY A 103 -8.53 -7.11 8.96
N PRO A 104 -8.89 -6.88 7.68
CA PRO A 104 -7.94 -6.88 6.57
C PRO A 104 -6.85 -5.82 6.76
N ILE A 105 -5.63 -6.12 6.34
CA ILE A 105 -4.44 -5.32 6.60
C ILE A 105 -4.07 -4.54 5.35
N PHE A 106 -3.91 -3.23 5.53
CA PHE A 106 -3.38 -2.31 4.53
C PHE A 106 -1.94 -1.96 4.91
N PHE A 107 -0.98 -2.47 4.15
CA PHE A 107 0.44 -2.19 4.31
C PHE A 107 0.82 -0.95 3.49
N PHE A 108 1.46 0.05 4.11
CA PHE A 108 1.83 1.29 3.43
C PHE A 108 3.21 1.83 3.82
N GLY A 109 4.06 2.11 2.85
CA GLY A 109 5.37 2.72 3.10
C GLY A 109 6.29 1.80 3.88
N ILE A 110 6.51 0.58 3.36
CA ILE A 110 7.35 -0.45 3.99
C ILE A 110 8.62 -0.66 3.16
N GLY A 111 9.81 -0.60 3.76
CA GLY A 111 11.05 -0.85 3.02
C GLY A 111 11.13 -2.30 2.51
N GLU A 112 11.07 -3.27 3.42
CA GLU A 112 11.03 -4.71 3.12
C GLU A 112 9.88 -5.39 3.87
N LEU A 113 8.96 -6.02 3.14
CA LEU A 113 7.86 -6.82 3.69
C LEU A 113 8.10 -8.30 3.39
N VAL A 114 8.24 -9.13 4.41
CA VAL A 114 8.50 -10.56 4.28
C VAL A 114 7.31 -11.35 4.77
N PHE A 115 6.72 -12.17 3.90
CA PHE A 115 5.79 -13.21 4.31
C PHE A 115 6.57 -14.48 4.61
N ASP A 116 6.49 -14.96 5.85
CA ASP A 116 7.17 -16.19 6.24
C ASP A 116 6.46 -17.44 5.66
N PRO A 117 7.10 -18.63 5.68
CA PRO A 117 6.54 -19.85 5.10
C PRO A 117 5.20 -20.33 5.69
N SER A 118 4.74 -19.77 6.80
CA SER A 118 3.46 -20.16 7.43
C SER A 118 2.24 -19.53 6.77
N VAL A 119 2.42 -18.51 5.94
CA VAL A 119 1.36 -17.76 5.26
C VAL A 119 0.99 -18.43 3.93
N ASP A 120 -0.17 -19.08 3.86
CA ASP A 120 -0.67 -19.61 2.59
C ASP A 120 -1.42 -18.54 1.77
N THR A 121 -1.59 -18.80 0.47
CA THR A 121 -2.29 -17.89 -0.45
C THR A 121 -3.70 -17.55 0.01
N LYS A 122 -4.44 -18.50 0.59
CA LYS A 122 -5.82 -18.25 1.02
C LYS A 122 -5.87 -17.26 2.19
N LEU A 123 -5.01 -17.45 3.19
CA LEU A 123 -4.88 -16.53 4.31
C LEU A 123 -4.43 -15.15 3.84
N PHE A 124 -3.47 -15.10 2.92
CA PHE A 124 -3.01 -13.85 2.32
C PHE A 124 -4.16 -13.11 1.61
N GLU A 125 -4.93 -13.78 0.76
CA GLU A 125 -6.04 -13.18 0.02
C GLU A 125 -7.16 -12.66 0.94
N GLU A 126 -7.40 -13.35 2.05
CA GLU A 126 -8.40 -12.96 3.06
C GLU A 126 -7.93 -11.77 3.90
N LYS A 127 -6.67 -11.78 4.34
CA LYS A 127 -6.16 -10.85 5.35
C LYS A 127 -5.39 -9.69 4.77
N VAL A 128 -4.83 -9.78 3.57
CA VAL A 128 -4.08 -8.69 2.95
C VAL A 128 -4.98 -7.94 2.00
N LEU A 129 -5.29 -6.70 2.37
CA LEU A 129 -6.11 -5.82 1.56
C LEU A 129 -5.30 -5.22 0.41
N ARG A 130 -4.22 -4.52 0.77
CA ARG A 130 -3.32 -3.86 -0.16
C ARG A 130 -1.92 -3.73 0.42
N ILE A 131 -0.94 -3.75 -0.46
CA ILE A 131 0.46 -3.42 -0.20
C ILE A 131 0.78 -2.22 -1.09
N VAL A 132 1.11 -1.08 -0.50
CA VAL A 132 1.29 0.17 -1.23
C VAL A 132 2.60 0.81 -0.82
N ASP A 133 3.38 1.28 -1.79
CA ASP A 133 4.67 1.93 -1.53
C ASP A 133 5.62 1.02 -0.74
N CYS A 134 6.00 -0.12 -1.33
CA CYS A 134 6.91 -1.07 -0.70
C CYS A 134 8.17 -1.25 -1.55
N GLY A 135 9.35 -1.14 -0.93
CA GLY A 135 10.62 -1.33 -1.64
C GLY A 135 10.76 -2.75 -2.16
N LYS A 136 10.63 -3.73 -1.25
CA LYS A 136 10.79 -5.15 -1.52
C LYS A 136 9.71 -5.97 -0.83
N VAL A 137 9.01 -6.82 -1.58
CA VAL A 137 8.15 -7.87 -1.01
C VAL A 137 8.84 -9.22 -1.17
N VAL A 138 9.11 -9.89 -0.06
CA VAL A 138 9.73 -11.23 -0.04
C VAL A 138 8.65 -12.27 0.23
N ILE A 139 8.52 -13.22 -0.70
CA ILE A 139 7.56 -14.32 -0.64
C ILE A 139 8.31 -15.66 -0.62
N HIS A 140 7.62 -16.73 -0.24
CA HIS A 140 8.11 -18.11 -0.35
C HIS A 140 7.36 -18.85 -1.47
N ARG A 141 7.89 -20.00 -1.92
CA ARG A 141 7.31 -20.82 -3.00
C ARG A 141 5.84 -21.23 -2.82
N GLY A 142 5.34 -21.22 -1.59
CA GLY A 142 3.97 -21.61 -1.25
C GLY A 142 2.96 -20.46 -1.38
N LEU A 143 3.42 -19.24 -1.65
CA LEU A 143 2.58 -18.05 -1.77
C LEU A 143 2.51 -17.62 -3.24
N ASP A 144 1.30 -17.53 -3.78
CA ASP A 144 1.08 -17.18 -5.18
C ASP A 144 1.54 -15.74 -5.47
N LYS A 145 2.54 -15.63 -6.35
CA LYS A 145 3.14 -14.36 -6.77
C LYS A 145 2.14 -13.44 -7.47
N LEU A 146 1.23 -13.99 -8.27
CA LEU A 146 0.20 -13.21 -8.96
C LEU A 146 -0.84 -12.70 -7.96
N ALA A 147 -1.26 -13.54 -7.00
CA ALA A 147 -2.18 -13.11 -5.94
C ALA A 147 -1.60 -11.94 -5.12
N VAL A 148 -0.28 -11.96 -4.88
CA VAL A 148 0.47 -10.87 -4.23
C VAL A 148 0.47 -9.61 -5.10
N LEU A 149 0.82 -9.73 -6.39
CA LEU A 149 0.89 -8.58 -7.31
C LEU A 149 -0.47 -7.93 -7.56
N GLU A 150 -1.56 -8.71 -7.60
CA GLU A 150 -2.94 -8.18 -7.68
C GLU A 150 -3.31 -7.27 -6.50
N ARG A 151 -2.58 -7.37 -5.38
CA ARG A 151 -2.77 -6.56 -4.17
C ARG A 151 -1.68 -5.53 -3.95
N ALA A 152 -0.75 -5.40 -4.87
CA ALA A 152 0.44 -4.58 -4.68
C ALA A 152 0.49 -3.41 -5.66
N LEU A 153 0.79 -2.21 -5.15
CA LEU A 153 0.90 -0.98 -5.93
C LEU A 153 2.16 -0.21 -5.54
N PHE A 154 2.86 0.31 -6.54
CA PHE A 154 4.12 1.04 -6.33
C PHE A 154 5.16 0.20 -5.57
N ILE A 155 5.35 -1.04 -6.01
CA ILE A 155 6.36 -1.96 -5.45
C ILE A 155 7.65 -1.86 -6.26
N GLY A 156 8.80 -1.82 -5.59
CA GLY A 156 10.11 -1.85 -6.25
C GLY A 156 10.43 -3.22 -6.82
N GLU A 157 10.40 -4.25 -5.97
CA GLU A 157 10.68 -5.64 -6.36
C GLU A 157 9.85 -6.66 -5.57
N VAL A 158 9.60 -7.82 -6.19
CA VAL A 158 9.09 -9.02 -5.51
C VAL A 158 10.12 -10.13 -5.64
N GLU A 159 10.65 -10.59 -4.50
CA GLU A 159 11.65 -11.66 -4.43
C GLU A 159 11.01 -12.94 -3.89
N GLU A 160 11.24 -14.06 -4.57
CA GLU A 160 10.84 -15.38 -4.09
C GLU A 160 12.04 -16.09 -3.49
N LYS A 161 12.00 -16.33 -2.18
CA LYS A 161 13.01 -17.14 -1.49
C LYS A 161 12.65 -18.61 -1.57
N VAL A 162 13.64 -19.39 -2.02
CA VAL A 162 13.61 -20.85 -2.16
C VAL A 162 13.82 -21.53 -0.82
#